data_AF-A0A3B9YKF8-F1
#
_entry.id   AF-A0A3B9YKF8-F1
#
_cell.length_a   1.000
_cell.length_b   1.000
_cell.length_c   1.000
_cell.angle_alpha   90.00
_cell.angle_beta   90.00
_cell.angle_gamma   90.00
#
_symmetry.space_group_name_H-M   'P 1'
#
loop_
_entity.id
_entity.type
_entity.pdbx_description
1 polymer ?
#
loop_
_entity_poly.entity_id
_entity_poly.type
_entity_poly.pdbx_seq_one_letter_code
_entity_poly.pdbx_strand_id
1 'polypeptide(L)'
;MTWTGPVCAAIATALYLSYIPGWLVKREPLARLGLPPRWTGGGLVGTAVGLALLPLIPASGPAAVVFIVAAVLGACWVCGRADRHLGSHDDPRIVLDEVVGFWAAAALLPRDAWTMLGAFVLFRLMDVAKLPPLKRLEALPGGFGVVMDDVAAGVYANLLLRALRAALLSASFLFLLSPAWAQTTLTGFAVDAGSTPVLSTSPYQGIPLSSDRGPWVIGEVRFTGQQALSEFALSTRVRARRGVLYTPSDVAGDIRELQSVPGVLSARSDLFAIPGQPAPENYASIAVSSMMVRLVYTVEEKPLYLPGLTAPTTTQAQAAASKEAQVPPASVSGIVLTPTAYRGLGRNNRPGLGLDVNLAYFIGRLYGKNSLPYTTRKTNYIDRIGVWFLSFDGKMQLQSEGVWRPAMTVGTQGTFSFRDAPQPQLQTVSVTVNPAAQGTKTMAGAYAVATKNLKGVRTSVGFMQGNAGDSVGLLSEYLTDQALAFSGHPGSQAKSNSTFFASLLYLPTPTYPLAVEYLKPNGMPLDPWMLNFKLGHFLKLNFDLAFLKFNGGWDVLGTFQFRYTQFPKKG
;
A
#
# COMPACT_ATOMS: atom_id res chain seq x y z
N MET A 1 23.00 -7.57 -52.73
CA MET A 1 21.58 -7.66 -52.30
C MET A 1 20.83 -6.48 -52.87
N THR A 2 19.89 -6.69 -53.79
CA THR A 2 19.03 -5.63 -54.32
C THR A 2 17.97 -5.29 -53.27
N TRP A 3 17.91 -4.04 -52.83
CA TRP A 3 16.92 -3.54 -51.87
C TRP A 3 15.54 -3.43 -52.54
N THR A 4 14.88 -4.58 -52.72
CA THR A 4 13.56 -4.67 -53.35
C THR A 4 12.45 -4.33 -52.33
N GLY A 5 11.27 -3.93 -52.82
CA GLY A 5 10.10 -3.65 -51.97
C GLY A 5 9.78 -4.74 -50.93
N PRO A 6 9.84 -6.04 -51.27
CA PRO A 6 9.64 -7.14 -50.33
C PRO A 6 10.67 -7.20 -49.20
N VAL A 7 11.95 -6.88 -49.49
CA VAL A 7 13.01 -6.86 -48.48
C VAL A 7 12.79 -5.71 -47.50
N CYS A 8 12.42 -4.53 -48.01
CA CYS A 8 12.10 -3.38 -47.17
C CYS A 8 10.86 -3.64 -46.29
N ALA A 9 9.83 -4.28 -46.84
CA ALA A 9 8.63 -4.66 -46.09
C ALA A 9 8.93 -5.71 -45.00
N ALA A 10 9.78 -6.70 -45.29
CA ALA A 10 10.23 -7.66 -44.29
C ALA A 10 10.97 -6.97 -43.14
N ILE A 11 11.88 -6.03 -43.42
CA ILE A 11 12.62 -5.30 -42.37
C ILE A 11 11.69 -4.37 -41.59
N ALA A 12 10.82 -3.62 -42.27
CA ALA A 12 9.85 -2.70 -41.65
C ALA A 12 8.88 -3.41 -40.69
N THR A 13 8.59 -4.68 -40.93
CA THR A 13 7.65 -5.51 -40.15
C THR A 13 8.36 -6.42 -39.12
N ALA A 14 9.63 -6.13 -38.83
CA ALA A 14 10.49 -6.94 -37.96
C ALA A 14 10.58 -8.42 -38.39
N LEU A 15 10.80 -8.66 -39.68
CA LEU A 15 10.78 -9.98 -40.33
C LEU A 15 9.41 -10.67 -40.21
N TYR A 16 8.34 -9.92 -40.46
CA TYR A 16 6.95 -10.36 -40.35
C TYR A 16 6.49 -10.72 -38.92
N LEU A 17 7.28 -10.43 -37.87
CA LEU A 17 6.83 -10.61 -36.48
C LEU A 17 5.57 -9.78 -36.15
N SER A 18 5.38 -8.64 -36.80
CA SER A 18 4.21 -7.79 -36.62
C SER A 18 2.92 -8.35 -37.24
N TYR A 19 3.00 -9.43 -38.02
CA TYR A 19 1.84 -10.13 -38.59
C TYR A 19 1.19 -11.01 -37.52
N ILE A 20 0.56 -10.38 -36.54
CA ILE A 20 -0.15 -11.08 -35.47
C ILE A 20 -1.44 -11.69 -36.05
N PRO A 21 -1.67 -13.01 -35.87
CA PRO A 21 -2.87 -13.66 -36.38
C PRO A 21 -4.14 -13.05 -35.78
N GLY A 22 -5.16 -12.82 -36.60
CA GLY A 22 -6.43 -12.19 -36.17
C GLY A 22 -7.19 -12.92 -35.06
N TRP A 23 -6.89 -14.19 -34.80
CA TRP A 23 -7.45 -14.95 -33.67
C TRP A 23 -6.82 -14.58 -32.31
N LEU A 24 -5.60 -14.03 -32.32
CA LEU A 24 -4.89 -13.53 -31.12
C LEU A 24 -5.41 -12.13 -30.72
N VAL A 25 -5.89 -11.35 -31.69
CA VAL A 25 -6.44 -10.01 -31.52
C VAL A 25 -7.96 -10.07 -31.66
N LYS A 26 -8.67 -10.55 -30.63
CA LYS A 26 -10.14 -10.50 -30.63
C LYS A 26 -10.60 -9.03 -30.66
N ARG A 27 -11.22 -8.62 -31.77
CA ARG A 27 -11.71 -7.24 -32.03
C ARG A 27 -12.93 -6.85 -31.18
N GLU A 28 -13.70 -7.84 -30.72
CA GLU A 28 -14.92 -7.70 -29.90
C GLU A 28 -14.76 -6.88 -28.60
N PRO A 29 -13.77 -7.16 -27.71
CA PRO A 29 -13.59 -6.37 -26.48
C PRO A 29 -13.07 -4.94 -26.72
N LEU A 30 -12.30 -4.72 -27.78
CA LEU A 30 -11.70 -3.41 -28.11
C LEU A 30 -12.72 -2.41 -28.67
N ALA A 31 -13.70 -2.89 -29.47
CA ALA A 31 -14.78 -2.06 -30.01
C ALA A 31 -15.76 -1.56 -28.93
N ARG A 32 -15.99 -2.36 -27.87
CA ARG A 32 -16.85 -2.00 -26.72
C ARG A 32 -16.23 -0.97 -25.78
N LEU A 33 -14.93 -0.68 -25.93
CA LEU A 33 -14.15 0.29 -25.17
C LEU A 33 -14.04 1.66 -25.86
N GLY A 34 -14.63 1.85 -27.05
CA GLY A 34 -14.58 3.11 -27.79
C GLY A 34 -13.18 3.50 -28.30
N LEU A 35 -12.22 2.56 -28.28
CA LEU A 35 -10.87 2.79 -28.78
C LEU A 35 -10.85 2.63 -30.32
N PRO A 36 -10.10 3.49 -31.04
CA PRO A 36 -10.06 3.44 -32.49
C PRO A 36 -9.52 2.09 -33.00
N PRO A 37 -10.02 1.57 -34.13
CA PRO A 37 -9.74 0.22 -34.66
C PRO A 37 -8.27 -0.08 -35.05
N ARG A 38 -7.33 0.83 -34.74
CA ARG A 38 -5.90 0.74 -35.08
C ARG A 38 -5.06 -0.09 -34.10
N TRP A 39 -5.63 -0.62 -33.01
CA TRP A 39 -4.90 -1.44 -32.03
C TRP A 39 -4.73 -2.89 -32.53
N THR A 40 -3.73 -3.12 -33.39
CA THR A 40 -3.39 -4.44 -33.98
C THR A 40 -2.41 -5.25 -33.14
N GLY A 41 -1.86 -4.71 -32.04
CA GLY A 41 -0.83 -5.36 -31.22
C GLY A 41 0.57 -5.35 -31.83
N GLY A 42 0.70 -4.95 -33.11
CA GLY A 42 2.00 -4.74 -33.78
C GLY A 42 2.89 -3.79 -32.99
N GLY A 43 2.28 -2.79 -32.35
CA GLY A 43 3.05 -1.80 -31.63
C GLY A 43 3.76 -2.27 -30.33
N LEU A 44 3.20 -3.30 -29.70
CA LEU A 44 3.87 -3.93 -28.58
C LEU A 44 5.08 -4.74 -29.07
N VAL A 45 4.96 -5.34 -30.24
CA VAL A 45 6.01 -6.14 -30.88
C VAL A 45 7.15 -5.25 -31.34
N GLY A 46 6.87 -4.10 -31.97
CA GLY A 46 7.89 -3.12 -32.36
C GLY A 46 8.73 -2.63 -31.19
N THR A 47 8.06 -2.18 -30.13
CA THR A 47 8.75 -1.71 -28.92
C THR A 47 9.54 -2.84 -28.23
N ALA A 48 9.02 -4.07 -28.20
CA ALA A 48 9.73 -5.22 -27.64
C ALA A 48 10.95 -5.63 -28.47
N VAL A 49 10.86 -5.58 -29.80
CA VAL A 49 11.99 -5.78 -30.71
C VAL A 49 13.03 -4.67 -30.50
N GLY A 50 12.60 -3.42 -30.33
CA GLY A 50 13.48 -2.30 -30.00
C GLY A 50 14.25 -2.52 -28.69
N LEU A 51 13.59 -3.07 -27.66
CA LEU A 51 14.24 -3.45 -26.41
C LEU A 51 15.22 -4.61 -26.59
N ALA A 52 14.86 -5.65 -27.35
CA ALA A 52 15.73 -6.80 -27.61
C ALA A 52 17.00 -6.41 -28.39
N LEU A 53 16.89 -5.44 -29.30
CA LEU A 53 17.99 -4.94 -30.13
C LEU A 53 18.79 -3.80 -29.48
N LEU A 54 18.39 -3.32 -28.30
CA LEU A 54 19.08 -2.27 -27.55
C LEU A 54 20.59 -2.51 -27.33
N PRO A 55 21.08 -3.75 -27.13
CA PRO A 55 22.52 -4.02 -27.02
C PRO A 55 23.35 -3.62 -28.26
N LEU A 56 22.73 -3.48 -29.44
CA LEU A 56 23.41 -3.06 -30.67
C LEU A 56 23.82 -1.57 -30.64
N ILE A 57 23.20 -0.77 -29.80
CA ILE A 57 23.56 0.64 -29.65
C ILE A 57 24.95 0.72 -28.98
N PRO A 58 25.92 1.44 -29.56
CA PRO A 58 27.24 1.63 -28.96
C PRO A 58 27.18 2.15 -27.52
N ALA A 59 28.15 1.75 -26.69
CA ALA A 59 28.21 2.19 -25.28
C ALA A 59 28.73 3.63 -25.12
N SER A 60 29.51 4.14 -26.08
CA SER A 60 30.02 5.51 -26.05
C SER A 60 28.94 6.51 -26.48
N GLY A 61 28.79 7.59 -25.72
CA GLY A 61 27.75 8.60 -25.95
C GLY A 61 27.71 9.16 -27.38
N PRO A 62 28.84 9.64 -27.95
CA PRO A 62 28.86 10.14 -29.32
C PRO A 62 28.53 9.08 -30.37
N ALA A 63 29.06 7.86 -30.25
CA ALA A 63 28.77 6.78 -31.21
C ALA A 63 27.32 6.30 -31.11
N ALA A 64 26.72 6.31 -29.91
CA ALA A 64 25.31 6.00 -29.71
C ALA A 64 24.41 7.00 -30.42
N VAL A 65 24.71 8.31 -30.33
CA VAL A 65 23.95 9.35 -31.04
C VAL A 65 24.07 9.18 -32.55
N VAL A 66 25.28 9.00 -33.07
CA VAL A 66 25.51 8.77 -34.52
C VAL A 66 24.76 7.53 -35.00
N PHE A 67 24.81 6.44 -34.23
CA PHE A 67 24.11 5.20 -34.54
C PHE A 67 22.58 5.39 -34.58
N ILE A 68 22.00 6.06 -33.57
CA ILE A 68 20.55 6.30 -33.51
C ILE A 68 20.11 7.20 -34.66
N VAL A 69 20.85 8.26 -34.97
CA VAL A 69 20.55 9.14 -36.11
C VAL A 69 20.61 8.37 -37.43
N ALA A 70 21.64 7.54 -37.63
CA ALA A 70 21.76 6.69 -38.81
C ALA A 70 20.60 5.67 -38.90
N ALA A 71 20.19 5.09 -37.77
CA ALA A 71 19.06 4.16 -37.70
C ALA A 71 17.73 4.85 -38.04
N VAL A 72 17.50 6.07 -37.57
CA VAL A 72 16.29 6.87 -37.92
C VAL A 72 16.26 7.17 -39.41
N LEU A 73 17.38 7.63 -40.00
CA LEU A 73 17.46 7.89 -41.43
C LEU A 73 17.25 6.61 -42.27
N GLY A 74 17.82 5.49 -41.82
CA GLY A 74 17.59 4.17 -42.41
C GLY A 74 16.14 3.74 -42.32
N ALA A 75 15.49 3.94 -41.17
CA ALA A 75 14.08 3.63 -40.96
C ALA A 75 13.18 4.47 -41.88
N CYS A 76 13.40 5.78 -42.02
CA CYS A 76 12.65 6.62 -42.95
C CYS A 76 12.72 6.08 -44.39
N TRP A 77 13.89 5.59 -44.81
CA TRP A 77 14.09 5.04 -46.15
C TRP A 77 13.43 3.66 -46.33
N VAL A 78 13.52 2.79 -45.33
CA VAL A 78 12.94 1.44 -45.31
C VAL A 78 11.41 1.52 -45.22
N CYS A 79 10.87 2.26 -44.26
CA CYS A 79 9.43 2.47 -44.07
C CYS A 79 8.81 3.13 -45.32
N GLY A 80 9.45 4.17 -45.89
CA GLY A 80 8.95 4.81 -47.11
C GLY A 80 8.94 3.92 -48.37
N ARG A 81 9.71 2.82 -48.39
CA ARG A 81 9.61 1.80 -49.44
C ARG A 81 8.63 0.68 -49.09
N ALA A 82 8.55 0.29 -47.82
CA ALA A 82 7.58 -0.68 -47.33
C ALA A 82 6.14 -0.18 -47.52
N ASP A 83 5.87 1.08 -47.19
CA ASP A 83 4.59 1.77 -47.34
C ASP A 83 4.09 1.73 -48.79
N ARG A 84 4.99 2.07 -49.75
CA ARG A 84 4.72 1.98 -51.20
C ARG A 84 4.47 0.55 -51.68
N HIS A 85 5.07 -0.45 -51.04
CA HIS A 85 4.91 -1.86 -51.42
C HIS A 85 3.64 -2.48 -50.84
N LEU A 86 3.28 -2.10 -49.61
CA LEU A 86 2.07 -2.55 -48.92
C LEU A 86 0.80 -1.84 -49.43
N GLY A 87 0.95 -0.74 -50.18
CA GLY A 87 -0.15 -0.07 -50.88
C GLY A 87 -1.11 0.67 -49.96
N SER A 88 -0.73 0.88 -48.70
CA SER A 88 -1.45 1.68 -47.71
C SER A 88 -0.49 2.58 -46.98
N HIS A 89 -0.89 3.84 -46.74
CA HIS A 89 -0.09 4.81 -45.99
C HIS A 89 -0.28 4.56 -44.49
N ASP A 90 0.81 4.43 -43.73
CA ASP A 90 0.80 4.14 -42.29
C ASP A 90 0.15 2.76 -42.00
N ASP A 91 0.69 1.71 -42.64
CA ASP A 91 0.25 0.33 -42.39
C ASP A 91 0.61 -0.08 -40.95
N PRO A 92 -0.35 -0.51 -40.11
CA PRO A 92 -0.13 -0.85 -38.71
C PRO A 92 0.76 -2.09 -38.48
N ARG A 93 1.27 -2.71 -39.55
CA ARG A 93 2.28 -3.78 -39.51
C ARG A 93 3.70 -3.24 -39.61
N ILE A 94 3.89 -2.00 -40.05
CA ILE A 94 5.19 -1.33 -39.96
C ILE A 94 5.42 -1.03 -38.46
N VAL A 95 6.54 -1.51 -37.94
CA VAL A 95 6.90 -1.40 -36.52
C VAL A 95 8.33 -0.89 -36.32
N LEU A 96 9.01 -0.57 -37.42
CA LEU A 96 10.39 -0.11 -37.42
C LEU A 96 10.51 1.35 -36.96
N ASP A 97 9.47 2.16 -37.23
CA ASP A 97 9.20 3.47 -36.62
C ASP A 97 9.23 3.40 -35.09
N GLU A 98 8.53 2.43 -34.50
CA GLU A 98 8.50 2.27 -33.05
C GLU A 98 9.83 1.77 -32.46
N VAL A 99 10.56 0.95 -33.20
CA VAL A 99 11.91 0.49 -32.80
C VAL A 99 12.84 1.69 -32.65
N VAL A 100 12.88 2.57 -33.67
CA VAL A 100 13.74 3.75 -33.63
C VAL A 100 13.22 4.84 -32.70
N GLY A 101 11.90 4.95 -32.53
CA GLY A 101 11.25 5.81 -31.53
C GLY A 101 11.60 5.40 -30.11
N PHE A 102 11.56 4.10 -29.80
CA PHE A 102 11.99 3.58 -28.51
C PHE A 102 13.50 3.79 -28.27
N TRP A 103 14.34 3.64 -29.29
CA TRP A 103 15.77 3.95 -29.18
C TRP A 103 16.03 5.43 -28.90
N ALA A 104 15.24 6.34 -29.47
CA ALA A 104 15.26 7.75 -29.10
C ALA A 104 14.83 7.96 -27.63
N ALA A 105 13.82 7.23 -27.16
CA ALA A 105 13.39 7.25 -25.75
C ALA A 105 14.48 6.77 -24.78
N ALA A 106 15.25 5.75 -25.16
CA ALA A 106 16.33 5.19 -24.36
C ALA A 106 17.68 5.92 -24.53
N ALA A 107 17.77 6.90 -25.44
CA ALA A 107 19.03 7.53 -25.84
C ALA A 107 19.78 8.17 -24.67
N LEU A 108 21.06 7.82 -24.54
CA LEU A 108 22.00 8.32 -23.51
C LEU A 108 21.48 8.17 -22.06
N LEU A 109 20.57 7.23 -21.82
CA LEU A 109 20.14 6.86 -20.48
C LEU A 109 20.93 5.64 -19.98
N PRO A 110 21.17 5.53 -18.67
CA PRO A 110 21.66 4.31 -18.06
C PRO A 110 20.79 3.10 -18.42
N ARG A 111 21.41 2.00 -18.87
CA ARG A 111 20.70 0.77 -19.30
C ARG A 111 20.29 -0.12 -18.12
N ASP A 112 19.97 0.48 -16.97
CA ASP A 112 19.40 -0.25 -15.85
C ASP A 112 17.93 -0.61 -16.12
N ALA A 113 17.48 -1.74 -15.56
CA ALA A 113 16.16 -2.31 -15.86
C ALA A 113 15.01 -1.32 -15.58
N TRP A 114 15.14 -0.48 -14.55
CA TRP A 114 14.11 0.49 -14.17
C TRP A 114 14.03 1.67 -15.12
N THR A 115 15.17 2.11 -15.63
CA THR A 115 15.23 3.18 -16.61
C THR A 115 14.71 2.72 -17.96
N MET A 116 15.01 1.50 -18.36
CA MET A 116 14.47 0.91 -19.59
C MET A 116 12.96 0.66 -19.47
N LEU A 117 12.50 0.21 -18.31
CA LEU A 117 11.06 0.10 -18.04
C LEU A 117 10.37 1.47 -18.05
N GLY A 118 10.98 2.49 -17.43
CA GLY A 118 10.47 3.86 -17.45
C GLY A 118 10.42 4.44 -18.87
N ALA A 119 11.47 4.21 -19.66
CA ALA A 119 11.54 4.64 -21.07
C ALA A 119 10.46 3.94 -21.90
N PHE A 120 10.25 2.64 -21.69
CA PHE A 120 9.21 1.86 -22.36
C PHE A 120 7.81 2.40 -22.06
N VAL A 121 7.49 2.60 -20.78
CA VAL A 121 6.17 3.09 -20.36
C VAL A 121 5.93 4.51 -20.86
N LEU A 122 6.89 5.42 -20.67
CA LEU A 122 6.74 6.81 -21.11
C LEU A 122 6.65 6.93 -22.62
N PHE A 123 7.46 6.18 -23.38
CA PHE A 123 7.38 6.15 -24.84
C PHE A 123 5.98 5.75 -25.31
N ARG A 124 5.44 4.63 -24.80
CA ARG A 124 4.08 4.18 -25.18
C ARG A 124 3.00 5.16 -24.78
N LEU A 125 3.14 5.87 -23.65
CA LEU A 125 2.19 6.91 -23.26
C LEU A 125 2.23 8.09 -24.23
N MET A 126 3.41 8.52 -24.67
CA MET A 126 3.56 9.66 -25.59
C MET A 126 3.13 9.32 -27.01
N ASP A 127 3.47 8.12 -27.48
CA ASP A 127 3.04 7.56 -28.77
C ASP A 127 1.50 7.46 -28.82
N VAL A 128 0.85 6.88 -27.80
CA VAL A 128 -0.62 6.78 -27.76
C VAL A 128 -1.30 8.15 -27.62
N ALA A 129 -0.71 9.06 -26.85
CA ALA A 129 -1.29 10.38 -26.61
C ALA A 129 -1.16 11.32 -27.83
N LYS A 130 -0.13 11.13 -28.67
CA LYS A 130 0.25 12.01 -29.80
C LYS A 130 0.03 13.49 -29.46
N LEU A 131 0.64 13.96 -28.37
CA LEU A 131 0.46 15.33 -27.88
C LEU A 131 0.86 16.36 -28.96
N PRO A 132 0.11 17.46 -29.15
CA PRO A 132 0.52 18.53 -30.06
C PRO A 132 1.90 19.08 -29.63
N PRO A 133 2.86 19.33 -30.53
CA PRO A 133 2.79 19.42 -32.00
C PRO A 133 3.13 18.12 -32.79
N LEU A 134 3.25 16.95 -32.14
CA LEU A 134 3.73 15.70 -32.76
C LEU A 134 2.91 15.27 -33.99
N LYS A 135 1.59 15.46 -33.95
CA LYS A 135 0.67 15.16 -35.08
C LYS A 135 0.98 15.94 -36.36
N ARG A 136 1.72 17.06 -36.28
CA ARG A 136 2.10 17.85 -37.46
C ARG A 136 3.27 17.22 -38.24
N LEU A 137 3.99 16.28 -37.63
CA LEU A 137 5.12 15.58 -38.26
C LEU A 137 4.64 14.48 -39.23
N GLU A 138 3.43 13.95 -39.03
CA GLU A 138 2.76 13.04 -39.97
C GLU A 138 2.54 13.69 -41.36
N ALA A 139 2.55 15.03 -41.44
CA ALA A 139 2.41 15.77 -42.70
C ALA A 139 3.71 15.83 -43.54
N LEU A 140 4.81 15.25 -43.06
CA LEU A 140 6.08 15.20 -43.80
C LEU A 140 6.01 14.19 -44.96
N PRO A 141 6.66 14.46 -46.10
CA PRO A 141 6.56 13.60 -47.27
C PRO A 141 7.28 12.27 -47.10
N GLY A 142 6.62 11.18 -47.53
CA GLY A 142 7.19 9.85 -47.60
C GLY A 142 7.46 9.21 -46.24
N GLY A 143 8.52 8.40 -46.13
CA GLY A 143 8.81 7.67 -44.89
C GLY A 143 9.26 8.53 -43.71
N PHE A 144 9.51 9.83 -43.91
CA PHE A 144 9.70 10.77 -42.80
C PHE A 144 8.40 11.00 -42.03
N GLY A 145 7.26 11.06 -42.71
CA GLY A 145 5.96 11.21 -42.06
C GLY A 145 5.58 10.00 -41.20
N VAL A 146 6.06 8.81 -41.57
CA VAL A 146 5.79 7.53 -40.88
C VAL A 146 6.65 7.36 -39.62
N VAL A 147 7.88 7.90 -39.60
CA VAL A 147 8.85 7.62 -38.54
C VAL A 147 9.00 8.78 -37.55
N MET A 148 8.78 10.02 -37.99
CA MET A 148 9.17 11.19 -37.19
C MET A 148 8.24 11.52 -36.03
N ASP A 149 6.96 11.14 -36.09
CA ASP A 149 6.03 11.30 -34.97
C ASP A 149 6.41 10.39 -33.79
N ASP A 150 6.79 9.14 -34.06
CA ASP A 150 7.29 8.18 -33.06
C ASP A 150 8.66 8.57 -32.51
N VAL A 151 9.58 9.01 -33.37
CA VAL A 151 10.89 9.53 -32.91
C VAL A 151 10.71 10.74 -32.00
N ALA A 152 9.80 11.65 -32.34
CA ALA A 152 9.54 12.82 -31.52
C ALA A 152 8.82 12.47 -30.20
N ALA A 153 7.91 11.48 -30.20
CA ALA A 153 7.35 10.90 -28.98
C ALA A 153 8.45 10.27 -28.10
N GLY A 154 9.43 9.61 -28.72
CA GLY A 154 10.63 9.09 -28.06
C GLY A 154 11.47 10.18 -27.40
N VAL A 155 11.75 11.28 -28.10
CA VAL A 155 12.47 12.43 -27.53
C VAL A 155 11.72 13.02 -26.34
N TYR A 156 10.40 13.15 -26.41
CA TYR A 156 9.58 13.65 -25.29
C TYR A 156 9.65 12.71 -24.08
N ALA A 157 9.54 11.41 -24.31
CA ALA A 157 9.69 10.40 -23.27
C ALA A 157 11.09 10.46 -22.63
N ASN A 158 12.14 10.64 -23.42
CA ASN A 158 13.51 10.76 -22.93
C ASN A 158 13.69 11.98 -22.02
N LEU A 159 13.25 13.16 -22.47
CA LEU A 159 13.35 14.40 -21.69
C LEU A 159 12.57 14.33 -20.39
N LEU A 160 11.34 13.80 -20.44
CA LEU A 160 10.51 13.63 -19.25
C LEU A 160 11.13 12.65 -18.26
N LEU A 161 11.68 11.53 -18.75
CA LEU A 161 12.35 10.55 -17.90
C LEU A 161 13.60 11.12 -17.23
N ARG A 162 14.39 11.94 -17.94
CA ARG A 162 15.52 12.66 -17.36
C ARG A 162 15.09 13.65 -16.29
N ALA A 163 14.02 14.42 -16.54
CA ALA A 163 13.46 15.36 -15.57
C ALA A 163 12.99 14.63 -14.30
N LEU A 164 12.28 13.50 -14.46
CA LEU A 164 11.84 12.67 -13.34
C LEU A 164 13.02 12.09 -12.56
N ARG A 165 14.06 11.58 -13.23
CA ARG A 165 15.27 11.10 -12.56
C ARG A 165 15.99 12.22 -11.82
N ALA A 166 16.12 13.40 -12.42
CA ALA A 166 16.73 14.55 -11.77
C ALA A 166 15.92 15.01 -10.54
N ALA A 167 14.59 15.00 -10.61
CA ALA A 167 13.71 15.30 -9.48
C ALA A 167 13.80 14.26 -8.36
N LEU A 168 13.93 12.97 -8.71
CA LEU A 168 14.09 11.88 -7.74
C LEU A 168 15.47 11.88 -7.07
N LEU A 169 16.51 12.37 -7.75
CA LEU A 169 17.88 12.43 -7.24
C LEU A 169 18.18 13.72 -6.43
N SER A 170 17.32 14.75 -6.51
CA SER A 170 17.48 15.98 -5.74
C SER A 170 16.68 15.93 -4.43
N ALA A 171 17.38 15.75 -3.32
CA ALA A 171 16.81 15.65 -1.96
C ALA A 171 15.96 16.88 -1.52
N SER A 172 15.99 17.97 -2.27
CA SER A 172 15.27 19.22 -1.98
C SER A 172 13.80 19.22 -2.45
N PHE A 173 13.39 18.32 -3.36
CA PHE A 173 12.02 18.34 -3.90
C PHE A 173 10.97 17.83 -2.91
N LEU A 174 11.36 16.96 -1.97
CA LEU A 174 10.49 16.47 -0.90
C LEU A 174 10.25 17.50 0.21
N PHE A 175 11.07 18.56 0.29
CA PHE A 175 10.90 19.63 1.27
C PHE A 175 9.81 20.62 0.83
N LEU A 176 9.71 20.90 -0.47
CA LEU A 176 8.73 21.82 -1.08
C LEU A 176 7.29 21.26 -1.12
N LEU A 177 7.12 19.94 -0.98
CA LEU A 177 5.81 19.27 -0.97
C LEU A 177 5.32 18.93 0.45
N SER A 178 6.09 19.29 1.48
CA SER A 178 5.68 19.05 2.87
C SER A 178 4.67 20.12 3.32
N PRO A 179 3.49 19.74 3.86
CA PRO A 179 2.54 20.70 4.41
C PRO A 179 3.11 21.35 5.69
N ALA A 180 2.81 22.63 5.92
CA ALA A 180 3.40 23.48 6.97
C ALA A 180 3.34 22.90 8.40
N TRP A 181 2.39 22.00 8.69
CA TRP A 181 2.31 21.34 9.99
C TRP A 181 3.46 20.36 10.26
N ALA A 182 4.14 19.85 9.23
CA ALA A 182 5.25 18.89 9.36
C ALA A 182 6.56 19.53 9.87
N GLN A 183 6.65 20.86 9.90
CA GLN A 183 7.86 21.58 10.35
C GLN A 183 7.92 21.81 11.87
N THR A 184 6.88 21.45 12.64
CA THR A 184 6.75 21.87 14.06
C THR A 184 6.91 20.75 15.10
N THR A 185 7.00 19.47 14.70
CA THR A 185 6.91 18.33 15.63
C THR A 185 8.22 17.58 15.86
N LEU A 186 9.32 18.28 16.15
CA LEU A 186 10.58 17.63 16.57
C LEU A 186 11.23 18.24 17.82
N THR A 187 10.45 18.87 18.70
CA THR A 187 10.87 19.06 20.09
C THR A 187 9.69 18.81 21.03
N GLY A 188 9.83 17.81 21.89
CA GLY A 188 8.94 17.63 23.04
C GLY A 188 7.99 16.44 22.97
N PHE A 189 8.50 15.22 23.05
CA PHE A 189 7.81 14.13 23.74
C PHE A 189 8.85 13.19 24.37
N ALA A 190 9.13 13.44 25.64
CA ALA A 190 9.58 12.42 26.58
C ALA A 190 8.37 12.14 27.49
N VAL A 191 7.95 10.88 27.58
CA VAL A 191 6.95 10.44 28.57
C VAL A 191 7.44 9.14 29.17
N ASP A 192 7.45 9.14 30.50
CA ASP A 192 7.84 8.07 31.41
C ASP A 192 7.03 6.79 31.21
N ALA A 193 7.73 5.68 31.44
CA ALA A 193 7.17 4.34 31.53
C ALA A 193 6.56 4.09 32.93
N GLY A 194 5.36 3.53 32.98
CA GLY A 194 4.81 3.04 34.24
C GLY A 194 3.42 2.39 34.14
N SER A 195 3.38 1.08 34.40
CA SER A 195 2.23 0.23 34.73
C SER A 195 1.34 -0.34 33.60
N THR A 196 1.41 -1.67 33.44
CA THR A 196 0.30 -2.54 33.04
C THR A 196 -0.36 -3.09 34.32
N PRO A 197 -1.65 -3.46 34.33
CA PRO A 197 -2.01 -4.83 33.92
C PRO A 197 -3.43 -5.06 33.31
N VAL A 198 -3.51 -6.16 32.55
CA VAL A 198 -4.58 -7.19 32.51
C VAL A 198 -5.94 -6.94 31.81
N LEU A 199 -6.35 -7.99 31.07
CA LEU A 199 -7.60 -8.22 30.33
C LEU A 199 -8.88 -8.09 31.19
N SER A 200 -9.99 -7.61 30.60
CA SER A 200 -11.35 -8.14 30.85
C SER A 200 -12.42 -7.51 29.92
N THR A 201 -13.51 -8.24 29.75
CA THR A 201 -14.77 -8.01 29.02
C THR A 201 -15.41 -6.62 29.17
N SER A 202 -16.12 -6.14 28.13
CA SER A 202 -16.83 -4.83 28.06
C SER A 202 -17.52 -4.42 29.38
N PRO A 203 -17.00 -3.41 30.13
CA PRO A 203 -17.36 -3.20 31.54
C PRO A 203 -18.24 -1.96 31.84
N TYR A 204 -18.93 -1.36 30.86
CA TYR A 204 -19.44 0.02 31.03
C TYR A 204 -20.89 0.21 31.50
N GLN A 205 -21.61 -0.81 31.95
CA GLN A 205 -22.90 -0.62 32.62
C GLN A 205 -22.79 -1.14 34.05
N GLY A 206 -22.86 -0.23 35.02
CA GLY A 206 -22.88 -0.56 36.45
C GLY A 206 -24.14 -1.32 36.85
N ILE A 207 -24.46 -1.38 38.14
CA ILE A 207 -25.69 -2.05 38.60
C ILE A 207 -26.89 -1.17 38.21
N PRO A 208 -27.85 -1.65 37.41
CA PRO A 208 -29.01 -0.86 37.01
C PRO A 208 -29.87 -0.50 38.22
N LEU A 209 -30.31 0.76 38.29
CA LEU A 209 -31.17 1.29 39.34
C LEU A 209 -32.53 1.66 38.74
N SER A 210 -33.61 1.45 39.51
CA SER A 210 -34.96 1.86 39.11
C SER A 210 -35.10 3.39 39.15
N SER A 211 -35.66 3.98 38.09
CA SER A 211 -35.93 5.43 37.96
C SER A 211 -36.97 5.99 38.93
N ASP A 212 -37.65 5.13 39.69
CA ASP A 212 -38.78 5.53 40.52
C ASP A 212 -38.43 5.64 42.02
N ARG A 213 -37.19 5.29 42.38
CA ARG A 213 -36.70 5.26 43.77
C ARG A 213 -35.53 6.22 43.98
N GLY A 214 -35.74 7.51 43.72
CA GLY A 214 -34.78 8.57 44.06
C GLY A 214 -35.01 9.11 45.48
N PRO A 215 -34.14 10.00 45.98
CA PRO A 215 -33.10 10.74 45.25
C PRO A 215 -31.73 10.04 45.16
N TRP A 216 -30.91 10.42 44.17
CA TRP A 216 -29.55 9.91 43.97
C TRP A 216 -28.53 11.04 43.87
N VAL A 217 -27.25 10.75 44.10
CA VAL A 217 -26.17 11.69 43.80
C VAL A 217 -25.55 11.35 42.45
N ILE A 218 -25.52 12.32 41.53
CA ILE A 218 -25.00 12.10 40.17
C ILE A 218 -23.47 12.08 40.17
N GLY A 219 -22.87 10.99 39.70
CA GLY A 219 -21.43 10.87 39.48
C GLY A 219 -21.02 11.32 38.08
N GLU A 220 -21.77 10.90 37.07
CA GLU A 220 -21.55 11.29 35.68
C GLU A 220 -22.83 11.24 34.85
N VAL A 221 -22.84 12.00 33.76
CA VAL A 221 -23.94 12.05 32.78
C VAL A 221 -23.39 11.66 31.42
N ARG A 222 -24.10 10.79 30.70
CA ARG A 222 -23.74 10.32 29.36
C ARG A 222 -24.93 10.44 28.43
N PHE A 223 -24.67 10.73 27.17
CA PHE A 223 -25.67 10.72 26.10
C PHE A 223 -25.36 9.61 25.10
N THR A 224 -26.37 8.83 24.70
CA THR A 224 -26.27 7.74 23.73
C THR A 224 -27.30 7.93 22.63
N GLY A 225 -26.92 7.76 21.36
CA GLY A 225 -27.81 8.02 20.21
C GLY A 225 -27.06 8.06 18.87
N GLN A 226 -27.79 8.26 17.76
CA GLN A 226 -27.18 8.57 16.46
C GLN A 226 -26.60 9.99 16.51
N GLN A 227 -25.42 10.23 15.93
CA GLN A 227 -24.58 11.39 16.24
C GLN A 227 -24.84 12.64 15.36
N ALA A 228 -26.10 12.98 15.01
CA ALA A 228 -26.33 14.21 14.26
C ALA A 228 -26.32 15.45 15.17
N LEU A 229 -26.68 15.32 16.46
CA LEU A 229 -26.57 16.39 17.45
C LEU A 229 -25.29 16.28 18.29
N SER A 230 -24.65 17.42 18.57
CA SER A 230 -23.47 17.48 19.44
C SER A 230 -23.82 17.23 20.90
N GLU A 231 -23.01 16.46 21.62
CA GLU A 231 -23.18 16.19 23.06
C GLU A 231 -23.15 17.48 23.92
N PHE A 232 -22.44 18.51 23.46
CA PHE A 232 -22.43 19.83 24.08
C PHE A 232 -23.80 20.52 24.04
N ALA A 233 -24.54 20.38 22.94
CA ALA A 233 -25.89 20.96 22.81
C ALA A 233 -26.92 20.26 23.72
N LEU A 234 -26.73 18.97 24.01
CA LEU A 234 -27.63 18.20 24.89
C LEU A 234 -27.29 18.44 26.38
N SER A 235 -26.01 18.46 26.73
CA SER A 235 -25.55 18.68 28.12
C SER A 235 -25.90 20.06 28.68
N THR A 236 -26.03 21.07 27.82
CA THR A 236 -26.48 22.42 28.22
C THR A 236 -27.96 22.50 28.56
N ARG A 237 -28.78 21.53 28.13
CA ARG A 237 -30.24 21.46 28.37
C ARG A 237 -30.63 20.64 29.60
N VAL A 238 -29.70 19.84 30.10
CA VAL A 238 -29.90 18.91 31.22
C VAL A 238 -29.40 19.56 32.51
N ARG A 239 -30.18 19.47 33.59
CA ARG A 239 -29.84 19.95 34.95
C ARG A 239 -28.88 19.04 35.69
N ALA A 240 -28.81 17.75 35.32
CA ALA A 240 -27.89 16.79 35.96
C ALA A 240 -26.43 17.26 35.89
N ARG A 241 -25.79 17.39 37.05
CA ARG A 241 -24.37 17.77 37.22
C ARG A 241 -23.74 16.88 38.28
N ARG A 242 -22.44 16.62 38.14
CA ARG A 242 -21.70 15.79 39.09
C ARG A 242 -21.77 16.39 40.51
N GLY A 243 -22.07 15.55 41.50
CA GLY A 243 -22.13 15.90 42.92
C GLY A 243 -23.46 16.49 43.39
N VAL A 244 -24.47 16.60 42.50
CA VAL A 244 -25.79 17.16 42.84
C VAL A 244 -26.77 16.04 43.20
N LEU A 245 -27.61 16.28 44.21
CA LEU A 245 -28.74 15.42 44.56
C LEU A 245 -29.84 15.58 43.50
N TYR A 246 -30.34 14.46 42.99
CA TYR A 246 -31.16 14.42 41.80
C TYR A 246 -32.36 13.53 42.02
N THR A 247 -33.56 14.06 41.76
CA THR A 247 -34.84 13.39 42.05
C THR A 247 -35.49 12.81 40.79
N PRO A 248 -36.46 11.88 40.91
CA PRO A 248 -37.22 11.39 39.75
C PRO A 248 -37.95 12.52 38.99
N SER A 249 -38.40 13.56 39.69
CA SER A 249 -38.97 14.76 39.06
C SER A 249 -37.98 15.56 38.23
N ASP A 250 -36.70 15.59 38.63
CA ASP A 250 -35.64 16.25 37.86
C ASP A 250 -35.31 15.45 36.59
N VAL A 251 -35.26 14.11 36.69
CA VAL A 251 -35.10 13.22 35.52
C VAL A 251 -36.21 13.48 34.49
N ALA A 252 -37.47 13.54 34.95
CA ALA A 252 -38.61 13.83 34.09
C ALA A 252 -38.58 15.26 33.51
N GLY A 253 -38.03 16.22 34.25
CA GLY A 253 -37.75 17.58 33.78
C GLY A 253 -36.74 17.60 32.63
N ASP A 254 -35.61 16.92 32.80
CA ASP A 254 -34.54 16.88 31.81
C ASP A 254 -34.96 16.11 30.54
N ILE A 255 -35.79 15.06 30.66
CA ILE A 255 -36.38 14.38 29.50
C ILE A 255 -37.26 15.34 28.68
N ARG A 256 -38.06 16.19 29.33
CA ARG A 256 -38.91 17.19 28.63
C ARG A 256 -38.07 18.26 27.94
N GLU A 257 -37.00 18.74 28.59
CA GLU A 257 -36.06 19.69 27.99
C GLU A 257 -35.34 19.09 26.77
N LEU A 258 -34.92 17.82 26.86
CA LEU A 258 -34.30 17.11 25.73
C LEU A 258 -35.28 16.92 24.56
N GLN A 259 -36.55 16.61 24.83
CA GLN A 259 -37.60 16.51 23.80
C GLN A 259 -37.94 17.86 23.15
N SER A 260 -37.64 18.98 23.81
CA SER A 260 -37.84 20.31 23.24
C SER A 260 -36.79 20.71 22.19
N VAL A 261 -35.69 19.96 22.09
CA VAL A 261 -34.59 20.24 21.15
C VAL A 261 -35.03 19.94 19.72
N PRO A 262 -34.90 20.91 18.78
CA PRO A 262 -35.21 20.68 17.37
C PRO A 262 -34.33 19.54 16.81
N GLY A 263 -34.98 18.48 16.33
CA GLY A 263 -34.28 17.29 15.82
C GLY A 263 -34.31 16.09 16.75
N VAL A 264 -34.82 16.21 17.98
CA VAL A 264 -35.08 15.06 18.86
C VAL A 264 -36.50 14.52 18.61
N LEU A 265 -36.62 13.20 18.50
CA LEU A 265 -37.87 12.44 18.36
C LEU A 265 -38.34 11.89 19.70
N SER A 266 -37.44 11.25 20.45
CA SER A 266 -37.72 10.69 21.77
C SER A 266 -36.46 10.73 22.65
N ALA A 267 -36.64 10.72 23.97
CA ALA A 267 -35.55 10.67 24.94
C ALA A 267 -35.96 9.78 26.11
N ARG A 268 -35.05 8.89 26.53
CA ARG A 268 -35.21 8.00 27.69
C ARG A 268 -33.97 8.08 28.59
N SER A 269 -34.12 7.76 29.87
CA SER A 269 -33.03 7.77 30.83
C SER A 269 -32.87 6.42 31.51
N ASP A 270 -31.62 5.96 31.62
CA ASP A 270 -31.24 4.75 32.36
C ASP A 270 -30.23 5.14 33.47
N LEU A 271 -30.39 4.59 34.68
CA LEU A 271 -29.55 4.89 35.84
C LEU A 271 -28.70 3.68 36.22
N PHE A 272 -27.42 3.90 36.51
CA PHE A 272 -26.49 2.84 36.93
C PHE A 272 -25.66 3.28 38.14
N ALA A 273 -25.59 2.48 39.20
CA ALA A 273 -24.65 2.73 40.29
C ALA A 273 -23.21 2.55 39.82
N ILE A 274 -22.31 3.49 40.15
CA ILE A 274 -20.88 3.44 39.79
C ILE A 274 -20.11 2.72 40.90
N PRO A 275 -19.56 1.51 40.65
CA PRO A 275 -18.77 0.82 41.66
C PRO A 275 -17.53 1.64 42.07
N GLY A 276 -17.30 1.77 43.38
CA GLY A 276 -16.11 2.43 43.93
C GLY A 276 -16.19 3.96 44.03
N GLN A 277 -17.32 4.58 43.70
CA GLN A 277 -17.56 6.01 43.96
C GLN A 277 -18.66 6.17 45.02
N PRO A 278 -18.32 6.31 46.31
CA PRO A 278 -19.32 6.49 47.36
C PRO A 278 -20.05 7.83 47.22
N ALA A 279 -21.32 7.88 47.62
CA ALA A 279 -22.04 9.14 47.70
C ALA A 279 -21.35 10.08 48.72
N PRO A 280 -21.23 11.39 48.43
CA PRO A 280 -20.71 12.38 49.37
C PRO A 280 -21.42 12.33 50.73
N GLU A 281 -20.66 12.48 51.83
CA GLU A 281 -21.17 12.31 53.22
C GLU A 281 -22.37 13.21 53.54
N ASN A 282 -22.43 14.40 52.98
CA ASN A 282 -23.52 15.36 53.12
C ASN A 282 -24.86 14.89 52.51
N TYR A 283 -24.83 13.89 51.62
CA TYR A 283 -26.01 13.30 50.99
C TYR A 283 -26.19 11.81 51.31
N ALA A 284 -25.27 11.20 52.06
CA ALA A 284 -25.28 9.76 52.35
C ALA A 284 -26.51 9.30 53.16
N SER A 285 -27.12 10.18 53.97
CA SER A 285 -28.33 9.89 54.73
C SER A 285 -29.64 10.06 53.93
N ILE A 286 -29.57 10.70 52.75
CA ILE A 286 -30.74 11.08 51.95
C ILE A 286 -30.79 10.27 50.64
N ALA A 287 -29.63 9.93 50.08
CA ALA A 287 -29.52 9.21 48.81
C ALA A 287 -29.93 7.74 48.94
N VAL A 288 -30.71 7.24 47.98
CA VAL A 288 -31.18 5.84 47.94
C VAL A 288 -30.05 4.86 47.61
N SER A 289 -28.99 5.33 46.94
CA SER A 289 -27.79 4.54 46.67
C SER A 289 -26.63 5.04 47.53
N SER A 290 -25.91 4.10 48.14
CA SER A 290 -24.64 4.35 48.83
C SER A 290 -23.51 4.76 47.87
N MET A 291 -23.73 4.60 46.57
CA MET A 291 -22.80 4.97 45.50
C MET A 291 -23.37 6.12 44.65
N MET A 292 -22.46 6.89 44.05
CA MET A 292 -22.84 7.84 43.02
C MET A 292 -23.39 7.11 41.79
N VAL A 293 -24.29 7.76 41.07
CA VAL A 293 -25.04 7.17 39.97
C VAL A 293 -24.62 7.80 38.63
N ARG A 294 -24.44 6.96 37.62
CA ARG A 294 -24.29 7.33 36.21
C ARG A 294 -25.67 7.44 35.58
N LEU A 295 -25.97 8.58 35.00
CA LEU A 295 -27.21 8.83 34.27
C LEU A 295 -26.93 8.79 32.77
N VAL A 296 -27.62 7.88 32.06
CA VAL A 296 -27.46 7.69 30.62
C VAL A 296 -28.75 8.12 29.92
N TYR A 297 -28.70 9.20 29.16
CA TYR A 297 -29.82 9.62 28.31
C TYR A 297 -29.67 9.00 26.92
N THR A 298 -30.61 8.12 26.55
CA THR A 298 -30.70 7.66 25.16
C THR A 298 -31.65 8.57 24.38
N VAL A 299 -31.12 9.26 23.37
CA VAL A 299 -31.86 10.22 22.54
C VAL A 299 -32.03 9.64 21.14
N GLU A 300 -33.27 9.60 20.65
CA GLU A 300 -33.59 9.27 19.27
C GLU A 300 -33.78 10.56 18.47
N GLU A 301 -33.07 10.70 17.36
CA GLU A 301 -33.07 11.89 16.53
C GLU A 301 -33.98 11.71 15.30
N LYS A 302 -34.57 12.80 14.81
CA LYS A 302 -35.29 12.82 13.54
C LYS A 302 -34.28 12.62 12.40
N PRO A 303 -34.54 11.71 11.45
CA PRO A 303 -33.66 11.55 10.29
C PRO A 303 -33.60 12.86 9.48
N LEU A 304 -32.39 13.36 9.27
CA LEU A 304 -32.16 14.56 8.46
C LEU A 304 -32.41 14.24 6.99
N TYR A 305 -33.56 14.63 6.45
CA TYR A 305 -33.80 14.66 5.02
C TYR A 305 -33.49 16.06 4.48
N LEU A 306 -32.66 16.16 3.44
CA LEU A 306 -32.47 17.42 2.72
C LEU A 306 -33.84 17.95 2.23
N PRO A 307 -34.10 19.26 2.26
CA PRO A 307 -35.33 19.83 1.71
C PRO A 307 -35.51 19.38 0.26
N GLY A 308 -36.57 18.62 -0.02
CA GLY A 308 -36.85 18.04 -1.34
C GLY A 308 -36.69 16.52 -1.46
N LEU A 309 -36.21 15.82 -0.42
CA LEU A 309 -36.17 14.35 -0.38
C LEU A 309 -37.22 13.82 0.61
N THR A 310 -38.26 13.17 0.10
CA THR A 310 -39.26 12.48 0.93
C THR A 310 -38.70 11.17 1.50
N ALA A 311 -39.19 10.78 2.68
CA ALA A 311 -38.85 9.48 3.28
C ALA A 311 -39.11 8.33 2.29
N PRO A 312 -38.21 7.34 2.18
CA PRO A 312 -38.42 6.21 1.28
C PRO A 312 -39.67 5.44 1.71
N THR A 313 -40.61 5.26 0.79
CA THR A 313 -41.79 4.42 0.99
C THR A 313 -41.33 2.99 1.30
N THR A 314 -42.09 2.26 2.11
CA THR A 314 -41.78 0.89 2.59
C THR A 314 -41.35 -0.07 1.47
N THR A 315 -41.85 0.16 0.25
CA THR A 315 -41.51 -0.56 -0.98
C THR A 315 -40.09 -0.28 -1.50
N GLN A 316 -39.58 0.95 -1.36
CA GLN A 316 -38.19 1.32 -1.70
C GLN A 316 -37.20 0.86 -0.62
N ALA A 317 -37.62 0.82 0.65
CA ALA A 317 -36.83 0.23 1.73
C ALA A 317 -36.65 -1.29 1.54
N GLN A 318 -37.68 -2.00 1.06
CA GLN A 318 -37.58 -3.42 0.71
C GLN A 318 -36.72 -3.65 -0.55
N ALA A 319 -36.79 -2.79 -1.56
CA ALA A 319 -35.90 -2.86 -2.74
C ALA A 319 -34.43 -2.50 -2.41
N ALA A 320 -34.20 -1.67 -1.39
CA ALA A 320 -32.88 -1.41 -0.84
C ALA A 320 -32.39 -2.55 0.07
N ALA A 321 -33.28 -3.21 0.81
CA ALA A 321 -32.97 -4.39 1.60
C ALA A 321 -32.68 -5.63 0.73
N SER A 322 -33.23 -5.69 -0.49
CA SER A 322 -32.89 -6.73 -1.48
C SER A 322 -31.56 -6.46 -2.23
N LYS A 323 -30.98 -5.26 -2.10
CA LYS A 323 -29.54 -5.10 -2.40
C LYS A 323 -28.79 -5.67 -1.21
N GLU A 324 -28.31 -6.90 -1.37
CA GLU A 324 -27.40 -7.57 -0.43
C GLU A 324 -26.53 -6.55 0.28
N ALA A 325 -26.72 -6.42 1.59
CA ALA A 325 -25.83 -5.68 2.44
C ALA A 325 -24.45 -6.31 2.30
N GLN A 326 -23.64 -5.76 1.39
CA GLN A 326 -22.25 -6.18 1.22
C GLN A 326 -21.54 -5.90 2.53
N VAL A 327 -21.37 -6.96 3.30
CA VAL A 327 -20.57 -7.01 4.53
C VAL A 327 -19.25 -6.29 4.24
N PRO A 328 -18.82 -5.31 5.06
CA PRO A 328 -17.50 -4.72 4.89
C PRO A 328 -16.49 -5.87 4.83
N PRO A 329 -15.52 -5.83 3.90
CA PRO A 329 -14.67 -6.98 3.69
C PRO A 329 -14.00 -7.35 5.00
N ALA A 330 -14.26 -8.57 5.48
CA ALA A 330 -13.52 -9.12 6.60
C ALA A 330 -12.03 -8.96 6.29
N SER A 331 -11.24 -8.50 7.25
CA SER A 331 -9.79 -8.37 7.09
C SER A 331 -9.22 -9.77 6.85
N VAL A 332 -9.02 -10.12 5.58
CA VAL A 332 -8.20 -11.28 5.22
C VAL A 332 -6.83 -10.98 5.80
N SER A 333 -6.34 -11.85 6.70
CA SER A 333 -5.00 -11.78 7.26
C SER A 333 -3.99 -11.60 6.12
N GLY A 334 -3.62 -10.34 5.89
CA GLY A 334 -2.83 -9.97 4.74
C GLY A 334 -1.37 -10.28 4.98
N ILE A 335 -0.63 -10.27 3.88
CA ILE A 335 0.83 -10.31 3.76
C ILE A 335 1.59 -9.56 4.89
N VAL A 336 2.48 -10.23 5.62
CA VAL A 336 3.13 -9.83 6.88
C VAL A 336 3.95 -8.55 6.74
N LEU A 337 4.83 -8.48 5.74
CA LEU A 337 5.87 -7.45 5.70
C LEU A 337 5.73 -6.49 4.53
N THR A 338 4.89 -6.81 3.54
CA THR A 338 4.73 -5.96 2.36
C THR A 338 3.36 -5.27 2.32
N PRO A 339 3.32 -3.98 1.99
CA PRO A 339 2.07 -3.28 1.80
C PRO A 339 1.39 -3.75 0.51
N THR A 340 0.06 -3.66 0.46
CA THR A 340 -0.71 -4.01 -0.74
C THR A 340 -1.79 -2.96 -1.01
N ALA A 341 -2.08 -2.73 -2.29
CA ALA A 341 -3.05 -1.70 -2.69
C ALA A 341 -4.52 -2.14 -2.56
N TYR A 342 -4.74 -3.45 -2.46
CA TYR A 342 -6.08 -4.01 -2.42
C TYR A 342 -6.18 -5.08 -1.34
N ARG A 343 -7.00 -4.82 -0.31
CA ARG A 343 -7.20 -5.72 0.84
C ARG A 343 -8.67 -6.08 1.12
N GLY A 344 -9.60 -5.59 0.28
CA GLY A 344 -11.01 -5.95 0.34
C GLY A 344 -11.35 -7.24 -0.44
N LEU A 345 -12.57 -7.75 -0.22
CA LEU A 345 -13.24 -8.80 -1.00
C LEU A 345 -14.19 -8.20 -2.07
N GLY A 346 -14.28 -6.88 -2.18
CA GLY A 346 -15.29 -6.18 -2.98
C GLY A 346 -14.72 -5.16 -3.97
N ARG A 347 -15.47 -4.93 -5.05
CA ARG A 347 -15.20 -3.93 -6.10
C ARG A 347 -15.48 -2.51 -5.60
N ASN A 348 -14.71 -2.05 -4.62
CA ASN A 348 -14.74 -0.66 -4.22
C ASN A 348 -13.85 0.12 -5.17
N ASN A 349 -14.43 1.02 -5.96
CA ASN A 349 -13.75 1.79 -6.99
C ASN A 349 -13.38 3.22 -6.52
N ARG A 350 -13.30 3.46 -5.21
CA ARG A 350 -13.22 4.81 -4.62
C ARG A 350 -11.84 5.08 -4.00
N PRO A 351 -11.25 6.27 -4.25
CA PRO A 351 -10.11 6.75 -3.48
C PRO A 351 -10.47 6.79 -1.99
N GLY A 352 -9.57 6.38 -1.12
CA GLY A 352 -9.79 6.46 0.31
C GLY A 352 -8.52 6.37 1.13
N LEU A 353 -8.59 6.87 2.37
CA LEU A 353 -7.56 6.64 3.37
C LEU A 353 -7.76 5.25 4.00
N GLY A 354 -6.66 4.56 4.23
CA GLY A 354 -6.61 3.28 4.92
C GLY A 354 -5.55 3.33 6.02
N LEU A 355 -5.85 2.65 7.12
CA LEU A 355 -4.92 2.43 8.22
C LEU A 355 -4.81 0.92 8.46
N ASP A 356 -3.60 0.41 8.56
CA ASP A 356 -3.32 -0.98 8.88
C ASP A 356 -2.32 -1.07 10.03
N VAL A 357 -2.64 -1.92 11.00
CA VAL A 357 -1.79 -2.19 12.17
C VAL A 357 -1.49 -3.67 12.18
N ASN A 358 -0.19 -4.01 12.25
CA ASN A 358 0.28 -5.37 12.16
C ASN A 358 1.26 -5.66 13.29
N LEU A 359 1.07 -6.77 13.98
CA LEU A 359 2.00 -7.32 14.95
C LEU A 359 2.46 -8.69 14.45
N ALA A 360 3.75 -8.81 14.16
CA ALA A 360 4.37 -10.06 13.71
C ALA A 360 5.44 -10.50 14.72
N TYR A 361 5.45 -11.79 15.05
CA TYR A 361 6.42 -12.38 15.96
C TYR A 361 7.21 -13.48 15.25
N PHE A 362 8.52 -13.30 15.15
CA PHE A 362 9.45 -14.26 14.58
C PHE A 362 10.03 -15.10 15.71
N ILE A 363 9.58 -16.35 15.80
CA ILE A 363 9.87 -17.28 16.91
C ILE A 363 11.35 -17.67 16.92
N GLY A 364 12.02 -17.56 15.77
CA GLY A 364 13.43 -17.86 15.62
C GLY A 364 13.74 -18.67 14.36
N ARG A 365 15.00 -19.06 14.25
CA ARG A 365 15.52 -19.90 13.18
C ARG A 365 15.13 -21.35 13.45
N LEU A 366 14.23 -21.87 12.63
CA LEU A 366 13.85 -23.29 12.63
C LEU A 366 14.93 -24.15 11.98
N TYR A 367 15.54 -23.64 10.91
CA TYR A 367 16.59 -24.32 10.19
C TYR A 367 17.51 -23.30 9.51
N GLY A 368 18.75 -23.67 9.24
CA GLY A 368 19.59 -22.89 8.35
C GLY A 368 21.00 -23.44 8.26
N LYS A 369 21.79 -22.85 7.36
CA LYS A 369 23.18 -23.20 7.13
C LYS A 369 23.98 -21.94 6.83
N ASN A 370 25.19 -21.86 7.36
CA ASN A 370 26.17 -20.84 7.02
C ASN A 370 27.45 -21.48 6.41
N SER A 371 28.23 -20.67 5.71
CA SER A 371 29.56 -20.99 5.19
C SER A 371 30.57 -19.89 5.56
N LEU A 372 30.28 -19.14 6.63
CA LEU A 372 31.09 -18.01 7.07
C LEU A 372 32.24 -18.53 7.93
N PRO A 373 33.51 -18.20 7.60
CA PRO A 373 34.69 -18.82 8.21
C PRO A 373 34.87 -18.49 9.70
N TYR A 374 34.29 -17.38 10.15
CA TYR A 374 34.33 -16.92 11.54
C TYR A 374 33.20 -17.47 12.41
N THR A 375 32.35 -18.35 11.87
CA THR A 375 31.20 -18.92 12.58
C THR A 375 31.33 -20.43 12.71
N THR A 376 30.90 -20.98 13.84
CA THR A 376 30.71 -22.43 13.97
C THR A 376 29.70 -22.85 12.90
N ARG A 377 29.98 -23.95 12.18
CA ARG A 377 29.07 -24.45 11.14
C ARG A 377 27.77 -24.92 11.79
N LYS A 378 26.81 -24.02 11.86
CA LYS A 378 25.52 -24.23 12.50
C LYS A 378 24.60 -24.89 11.47
N THR A 379 24.39 -26.19 11.59
CA THR A 379 23.41 -26.97 10.81
C THR A 379 22.43 -27.62 11.79
N ASN A 380 21.17 -27.20 11.76
CA ASN A 380 20.01 -27.89 12.36
C ASN A 380 19.83 -27.72 13.88
N TYR A 381 19.25 -26.60 14.31
CA TYR A 381 18.65 -26.45 15.64
C TYR A 381 17.72 -25.23 15.66
N ILE A 382 16.77 -25.21 16.60
CA ILE A 382 15.88 -24.06 16.85
C ILE A 382 16.68 -23.01 17.62
N ASP A 383 17.16 -21.98 16.94
CA ASP A 383 17.79 -20.82 17.60
C ASP A 383 16.74 -19.73 17.83
N ARG A 384 16.58 -19.29 19.09
CA ARG A 384 15.55 -18.28 19.44
C ARG A 384 16.07 -16.89 19.08
N ILE A 385 15.52 -16.32 18.01
CA ILE A 385 15.80 -14.94 17.57
C ILE A 385 14.73 -13.97 18.10
N GLY A 386 13.52 -14.47 18.37
CA GLY A 386 12.46 -13.84 19.16
C GLY A 386 12.25 -12.34 18.92
N VAL A 387 11.88 -11.98 17.69
CA VAL A 387 11.69 -10.58 17.27
C VAL A 387 10.23 -10.27 17.06
N TRP A 388 9.76 -9.22 17.69
CA TRP A 388 8.47 -8.59 17.45
C TRP A 388 8.61 -7.44 16.47
N PHE A 389 7.71 -7.36 15.50
CA PHE A 389 7.51 -6.20 14.64
C PHE A 389 6.10 -5.67 14.84
N LEU A 390 5.99 -4.45 15.35
CA LEU A 390 4.76 -3.69 15.42
C LEU A 390 4.78 -2.64 14.31
N SER A 391 4.02 -2.85 13.26
CA SER A 391 3.93 -1.96 12.09
C SER A 391 2.62 -1.19 12.06
N PHE A 392 2.73 0.10 11.77
CA PHE A 392 1.64 1.02 11.45
C PHE A 392 1.80 1.46 9.99
N ASP A 393 0.76 1.27 9.19
CA ASP A 393 0.73 1.57 7.77
C ASP A 393 -0.43 2.53 7.48
N GLY A 394 -0.09 3.78 7.17
CA GLY A 394 -1.03 4.80 6.73
C GLY A 394 -0.94 4.96 5.21
N LYS A 395 -2.06 4.82 4.51
CA LYS A 395 -2.06 4.74 3.05
C LYS A 395 -3.22 5.45 2.39
N MET A 396 -2.96 6.03 1.22
CA MET A 396 -3.97 6.49 0.30
C MET A 396 -4.12 5.47 -0.83
N GLN A 397 -5.28 4.85 -0.91
CA GLN A 397 -5.56 3.77 -1.84
C GLN A 397 -6.52 4.25 -2.92
N LEU A 398 -6.14 3.99 -4.16
CA LEU A 398 -7.01 4.00 -5.33
C LEU A 398 -7.37 2.55 -5.60
N GLN A 399 -8.41 2.09 -4.91
CA GLN A 399 -9.00 0.80 -5.20
C GLN A 399 -9.68 0.95 -6.56
N SER A 400 -9.04 0.44 -7.61
CA SER A 400 -9.60 0.40 -8.96
C SER A 400 -9.59 -1.06 -9.38
N GLU A 401 -10.74 -1.72 -9.36
CA GLU A 401 -10.91 -3.08 -9.88
C GLU A 401 -11.51 -3.06 -11.29
N GLY A 402 -11.09 -2.09 -12.10
CA GLY A 402 -11.36 -2.08 -13.53
C GLY A 402 -10.55 -3.16 -14.27
N VAL A 403 -10.97 -3.52 -15.48
CA VAL A 403 -10.36 -4.60 -16.30
C VAL A 403 -8.87 -4.31 -16.63
N TRP A 404 -8.52 -3.03 -16.85
CA TRP A 404 -7.17 -2.64 -17.29
C TRP A 404 -6.27 -2.12 -16.15
N ARG A 405 -6.77 -1.20 -15.31
CA ARG A 405 -5.96 -0.49 -14.29
C ARG A 405 -5.78 -1.32 -13.03
N PRO A 406 -4.54 -1.56 -12.55
CA PRO A 406 -4.34 -2.15 -11.23
C PRO A 406 -4.80 -1.16 -10.14
N ALA A 407 -5.18 -1.69 -8.99
CA ALA A 407 -5.31 -0.87 -7.79
C ALA A 407 -3.94 -0.32 -7.44
N MET A 408 -3.87 0.94 -7.04
CA MET A 408 -2.62 1.62 -6.69
C MET A 408 -2.71 2.19 -5.30
N THR A 409 -1.60 2.22 -4.59
CA THR A 409 -1.53 2.79 -3.25
C THR A 409 -0.17 3.42 -3.03
N VAL A 410 -0.20 4.59 -2.42
CA VAL A 410 0.98 5.26 -1.89
C VAL A 410 0.75 5.44 -0.40
N GLY A 411 1.76 5.13 0.39
CA GLY A 411 1.64 5.18 1.85
C GLY A 411 2.97 5.25 2.54
N THR A 412 2.89 5.35 3.86
CA THR A 412 4.05 5.33 4.75
C THR A 412 3.84 4.26 5.79
N GLN A 413 4.87 3.47 6.02
CA GLN A 413 4.90 2.42 7.03
C GLN A 413 5.95 2.78 8.09
N GLY A 414 5.55 2.78 9.36
CA GLY A 414 6.45 2.82 10.51
C GLY A 414 6.41 1.48 11.22
N THR A 415 7.56 0.90 11.54
CA THR A 415 7.68 -0.38 12.25
C THR A 415 8.62 -0.23 13.43
N PHE A 416 8.12 -0.61 14.61
CA PHE A 416 8.92 -0.75 15.81
C PHE A 416 9.28 -2.22 15.98
N SER A 417 10.58 -2.52 16.04
CA SER A 417 11.03 -3.86 16.38
C SER A 417 11.37 -3.95 17.85
N PHE A 418 10.98 -5.02 18.52
CA PHE A 418 11.41 -5.33 19.88
C PHE A 418 11.91 -6.76 19.95
N ARG A 419 12.89 -7.07 20.79
CA ARG A 419 13.38 -8.44 20.98
C ARG A 419 13.00 -8.96 22.36
N ASP A 420 12.64 -10.23 22.44
CA ASP A 420 12.37 -10.91 23.71
C ASP A 420 13.66 -11.35 24.43
N ALA A 421 14.76 -11.49 23.70
CA ALA A 421 16.06 -11.91 24.19
C ALA A 421 17.22 -11.12 23.56
N PRO A 422 18.33 -10.91 24.29
CA PRO A 422 19.57 -10.39 23.74
C PRO A 422 20.08 -11.26 22.61
N GLN A 423 20.78 -10.67 21.64
CA GLN A 423 21.30 -11.45 20.53
C GLN A 423 22.37 -12.44 21.01
N PRO A 424 22.35 -13.71 20.57
CA PRO A 424 23.39 -14.66 20.92
C PRO A 424 24.77 -14.13 20.48
N GLN A 425 25.71 -14.12 21.42
CA GLN A 425 27.08 -13.69 21.14
C GLN A 425 27.78 -14.77 20.32
N LEU A 426 28.49 -14.37 19.28
CA LEU A 426 29.44 -15.23 18.59
C LEU A 426 30.58 -15.53 19.58
N GLN A 427 30.78 -16.79 19.98
CA GLN A 427 31.86 -17.22 20.90
C GLN A 427 33.26 -16.80 20.36
N THR A 428 34.28 -16.40 21.14
CA THR A 428 34.54 -15.15 21.92
C THR A 428 36.07 -14.95 22.01
N VAL A 429 36.61 -13.72 21.96
CA VAL A 429 37.69 -13.17 22.86
C VAL A 429 37.50 -11.64 22.94
N SER A 430 37.57 -11.09 24.16
CA SER A 430 37.05 -9.82 24.73
C SER A 430 37.82 -8.52 24.34
N VAL A 431 37.47 -7.25 24.65
CA VAL A 431 36.93 -6.52 25.85
C VAL A 431 36.35 -5.12 25.43
N THR A 432 35.14 -4.75 25.91
CA THR A 432 34.51 -3.39 26.06
C THR A 432 34.16 -2.60 24.77
N VAL A 433 33.01 -1.91 24.57
CA VAL A 433 32.02 -1.23 25.42
C VAL A 433 30.63 -1.24 24.74
N ASN A 434 29.55 -1.43 25.50
CA ASN A 434 28.41 -0.48 25.65
C ASN A 434 27.06 -1.20 25.95
N PRO A 435 26.54 -1.13 27.19
CA PRO A 435 25.24 -1.68 27.59
C PRO A 435 24.00 -1.00 26.96
N ALA A 436 24.17 0.03 26.12
CA ALA A 436 23.06 0.83 25.56
C ALA A 436 22.47 0.30 24.23
N ALA A 437 23.01 -0.78 23.66
CA ALA A 437 22.75 -1.16 22.26
C ALA A 437 21.95 -2.46 22.11
N GLN A 438 20.74 -2.52 22.67
CA GLN A 438 19.73 -3.56 22.33
C GLN A 438 18.41 -3.16 22.99
N GLY A 439 17.41 -2.73 22.25
CA GLY A 439 16.43 -3.73 21.85
C GLY A 439 15.24 -3.15 21.09
N THR A 440 15.33 -1.90 20.64
CA THR A 440 14.28 -1.27 19.83
C THR A 440 14.88 -0.59 18.60
N LYS A 441 14.48 -1.01 17.40
CA LYS A 441 14.83 -0.34 16.14
C LYS A 441 13.55 0.18 15.52
N THR A 442 13.55 1.47 15.20
CA THR A 442 12.45 2.10 14.49
C THR A 442 12.82 2.15 13.01
N MET A 443 11.92 1.62 12.20
CA MET A 443 12.08 1.55 10.75
C MET A 443 10.91 2.27 10.12
N ALA A 444 11.17 3.09 9.11
CA ALA A 444 10.15 3.82 8.37
C ALA A 444 10.42 3.75 6.88
N GLY A 445 9.36 3.72 6.09
CA GLY A 445 9.46 3.74 4.64
C GLY A 445 8.23 4.34 3.99
N ALA A 446 8.46 5.12 2.94
CA ALA A 446 7.41 5.51 2.01
C ALA A 446 7.37 4.48 0.87
N TYR A 447 6.19 4.06 0.45
CA TYR A 447 6.06 3.03 -0.57
C TYR A 447 5.02 3.39 -1.62
N ALA A 448 5.20 2.80 -2.80
CA ALA A 448 4.20 2.75 -3.86
C ALA A 448 3.99 1.29 -4.25
N VAL A 449 2.74 0.86 -4.34
CA VAL A 449 2.38 -0.50 -4.70
C VAL A 449 1.23 -0.52 -5.70
N ALA A 450 1.36 -1.39 -6.70
CA ALA A 450 0.30 -1.74 -7.62
C ALA A 450 -0.15 -3.17 -7.35
N THR A 451 -1.46 -3.38 -7.24
CA THR A 451 -2.07 -4.69 -7.01
C THR A 451 -3.10 -4.99 -8.09
N LYS A 452 -3.06 -6.20 -8.67
CA LYS A 452 -4.03 -6.67 -9.65
C LYS A 452 -4.51 -8.07 -9.30
N ASN A 453 -5.81 -8.30 -9.46
CA ASN A 453 -6.38 -9.63 -9.38
C ASN A 453 -6.29 -10.31 -10.75
N LEU A 454 -5.41 -11.31 -10.88
CA LEU A 454 -5.18 -12.10 -12.08
C LEU A 454 -5.78 -13.51 -11.86
N LYS A 455 -6.95 -13.78 -12.46
CA LYS A 455 -7.62 -15.09 -12.40
C LYS A 455 -7.78 -15.65 -10.97
N GLY A 456 -8.14 -14.80 -10.01
CA GLY A 456 -8.35 -15.20 -8.60
C GLY A 456 -7.08 -15.16 -7.74
N VAL A 457 -5.91 -14.90 -8.34
CA VAL A 457 -4.66 -14.64 -7.61
C VAL A 457 -4.40 -13.14 -7.60
N ARG A 458 -4.28 -12.58 -6.42
CA ARG A 458 -3.96 -11.19 -6.21
C ARG A 458 -2.45 -11.00 -6.22
N THR A 459 -1.94 -10.34 -7.25
CA THR A 459 -0.53 -10.05 -7.43
C THR A 459 -0.27 -8.60 -7.06
N SER A 460 0.70 -8.35 -6.19
CA SER A 460 1.17 -7.00 -5.87
C SER A 460 2.65 -6.86 -6.19
N VAL A 461 3.03 -5.71 -6.72
CA VAL A 461 4.43 -5.33 -6.94
C VAL A 461 4.59 -3.89 -6.48
N GLY A 462 5.66 -3.62 -5.75
CA GLY A 462 5.90 -2.29 -5.23
C GLY A 462 7.35 -2.05 -4.86
N PHE A 463 7.58 -0.80 -4.49
CA PHE A 463 8.87 -0.29 -4.09
C PHE A 463 8.69 0.55 -2.84
N MET A 464 9.62 0.41 -1.90
CA MET A 464 9.66 1.13 -0.65
C MET A 464 10.99 1.85 -0.52
N GLN A 465 10.95 3.14 -0.27
CA GLN A 465 12.11 3.98 0.01
C GLN A 465 12.20 4.22 1.51
N GLY A 466 13.40 4.07 2.08
CA GLY A 466 13.66 4.21 3.52
C GLY A 466 14.29 2.96 4.11
N ASN A 467 14.37 2.92 5.44
CA ASN A 467 15.06 1.86 6.20
C ASN A 467 14.12 0.73 6.64
N ALA A 468 12.91 0.65 6.09
CA ALA A 468 11.97 -0.44 6.35
C ALA A 468 12.51 -1.83 5.91
N GLY A 469 13.44 -1.87 4.96
CA GLY A 469 14.17 -3.08 4.57
C GLY A 469 15.11 -3.64 5.64
N ASP A 470 15.45 -2.83 6.66
CA ASP A 470 16.29 -3.24 7.79
C ASP A 470 15.69 -4.39 8.59
N SER A 471 14.36 -4.56 8.51
CA SER A 471 13.62 -5.67 9.10
C SER A 471 14.21 -7.02 8.70
N VAL A 472 14.61 -7.18 7.44
CA VAL A 472 15.25 -8.40 6.92
C VAL A 472 16.60 -8.67 7.59
N GLY A 473 17.39 -7.62 7.83
CA GLY A 473 18.68 -7.71 8.52
C GLY A 473 18.55 -8.08 9.98
N LEU A 474 17.45 -7.69 10.64
CA LEU A 474 17.21 -8.02 12.06
C LEU A 474 16.84 -9.49 12.30
N LEU A 475 16.48 -10.22 11.25
CA LEU A 475 15.99 -11.59 11.34
C LEU A 475 17.10 -12.65 11.36
N SER A 476 18.35 -12.27 11.08
CA SER A 476 19.49 -13.19 11.11
C SER A 476 20.64 -12.63 11.94
N GLU A 477 21.28 -13.51 12.72
CA GLU A 477 22.46 -13.17 13.51
C GLU A 477 23.66 -12.76 12.65
N TYR A 478 23.75 -13.29 11.42
CA TYR A 478 24.86 -13.05 10.49
C TYR A 478 24.78 -11.70 9.76
N LEU A 479 23.64 -11.01 9.85
CA LEU A 479 23.42 -9.70 9.24
C LEU A 479 23.58 -8.56 10.25
N THR A 480 24.32 -8.78 11.33
CA THR A 480 24.61 -7.73 12.31
C THR A 480 25.88 -6.97 12.02
N ASP A 481 25.95 -5.72 12.47
CA ASP A 481 27.12 -4.86 12.26
C ASP A 481 28.43 -5.52 12.73
N GLN A 482 28.38 -6.29 13.83
CA GLN A 482 29.52 -7.09 14.31
C GLN A 482 29.86 -8.25 13.34
N ALA A 483 28.86 -9.04 12.93
CA ALA A 483 29.07 -10.14 11.97
C ALA A 483 29.57 -9.63 10.60
N LEU A 484 29.12 -8.46 10.17
CA LEU A 484 29.58 -7.81 8.95
C LEU A 484 31.05 -7.39 9.05
N ALA A 485 31.48 -6.85 10.20
CA ALA A 485 32.89 -6.56 10.44
C ALA A 485 33.77 -7.81 10.33
N PHE A 486 33.34 -8.93 10.91
CA PHE A 486 34.03 -10.22 10.78
C PHE A 486 33.98 -10.81 9.37
N SER A 487 32.97 -10.46 8.57
CA SER A 487 32.83 -10.86 7.16
C SER A 487 33.69 -10.02 6.19
N GLY A 488 34.63 -9.22 6.69
CA GLY A 488 35.47 -8.35 5.86
C GLY A 488 34.78 -7.05 5.42
N HIS A 489 33.72 -6.63 6.12
CA HIS A 489 33.04 -5.36 5.89
C HIS A 489 33.08 -4.46 7.15
N PRO A 490 34.28 -4.09 7.65
CA PRO A 490 34.40 -3.27 8.86
C PRO A 490 33.75 -1.89 8.68
N GLY A 491 33.01 -1.43 9.69
CA GLY A 491 32.31 -0.14 9.67
C GLY A 491 31.05 -0.08 8.79
N SER A 492 30.69 -1.18 8.12
CA SER A 492 29.45 -1.27 7.34
C SER A 492 28.27 -1.67 8.23
N GLN A 493 27.11 -1.03 8.03
CA GLN A 493 25.88 -1.34 8.75
C GLN A 493 24.88 -2.09 7.86
N ALA A 494 24.10 -2.99 8.45
CA ALA A 494 22.99 -3.66 7.76
C ALA A 494 21.79 -2.71 7.62
N LYS A 495 21.93 -1.73 6.72
CA LYS A 495 20.90 -0.73 6.41
C LYS A 495 20.47 -0.81 4.96
N SER A 496 19.17 -0.74 4.74
CA SER A 496 18.52 -0.65 3.45
C SER A 496 18.18 0.81 3.16
N ASN A 497 18.46 1.24 1.94
CA ASN A 497 17.99 2.54 1.44
C ASN A 497 16.66 2.42 0.71
N SER A 498 16.44 1.27 0.08
CA SER A 498 15.23 0.96 -0.67
C SER A 498 15.00 -0.53 -0.67
N THR A 499 13.74 -0.94 -0.73
CA THR A 499 13.33 -2.34 -0.75
C THR A 499 12.36 -2.55 -1.90
N PHE A 500 12.73 -3.45 -2.81
CA PHE A 500 11.77 -3.98 -3.77
C PHE A 500 10.95 -5.07 -3.08
N PHE A 501 9.65 -5.11 -3.38
CA PHE A 501 8.81 -6.18 -2.89
C PHE A 501 7.76 -6.61 -3.91
N ALA A 502 7.41 -7.88 -3.85
CA ALA A 502 6.34 -8.46 -4.64
C ALA A 502 5.57 -9.46 -3.79
N SER A 503 4.32 -9.71 -4.11
CA SER A 503 3.53 -10.72 -3.43
C SER A 503 2.45 -11.31 -4.30
N LEU A 504 2.13 -12.57 -4.01
CA LEU A 504 1.03 -13.33 -4.59
C LEU A 504 0.15 -13.78 -3.44
N LEU A 505 -1.14 -13.49 -3.51
CA LEU A 505 -2.14 -13.92 -2.53
C LEU A 505 -3.27 -14.63 -3.26
N TYR A 506 -3.49 -15.89 -2.91
CA TYR A 506 -4.59 -16.71 -3.37
C TYR A 506 -5.49 -17.05 -2.20
N LEU A 507 -6.80 -17.03 -2.44
CA LEU A 507 -7.82 -17.35 -1.44
C LEU A 507 -8.61 -18.57 -1.93
N PRO A 508 -8.15 -19.81 -1.66
CA PRO A 508 -8.91 -21.02 -1.95
C PRO A 508 -10.32 -20.99 -1.36
N THR A 509 -10.44 -20.45 -0.14
CA THR A 509 -11.71 -20.14 0.52
C THR A 509 -11.66 -18.69 1.05
N PRO A 510 -12.81 -18.04 1.30
CA PRO A 510 -12.85 -16.64 1.77
C PRO A 510 -12.08 -16.41 3.09
N THR A 511 -11.85 -17.47 3.86
CA THR A 511 -11.21 -17.43 5.18
C THR A 511 -9.80 -18.01 5.19
N TYR A 512 -9.30 -18.60 4.10
CA TYR A 512 -8.00 -19.28 4.10
C TYR A 512 -7.02 -18.58 3.16
N PRO A 513 -6.14 -17.68 3.64
CA PRO A 513 -5.16 -17.02 2.80
C PRO A 513 -3.93 -17.90 2.56
N LEU A 514 -3.62 -18.17 1.29
CA LEU A 514 -2.33 -18.68 0.85
C LEU A 514 -1.57 -17.56 0.15
N ALA A 515 -0.36 -17.25 0.61
CA ALA A 515 0.40 -16.16 0.02
C ALA A 515 1.90 -16.43 -0.02
N VAL A 516 2.57 -15.78 -0.96
CA VAL A 516 4.02 -15.71 -1.03
C VAL A 516 4.41 -14.25 -1.15
N GLU A 517 5.37 -13.83 -0.34
CA GLU A 517 5.91 -12.47 -0.33
C GLU A 517 7.39 -12.54 -0.64
N TYR A 518 7.87 -11.64 -1.48
CA TYR A 518 9.26 -11.47 -1.79
C TYR A 518 9.70 -10.08 -1.32
N LEU A 519 10.79 -10.01 -0.57
CA LEU A 519 11.43 -8.77 -0.17
C LEU A 519 12.90 -8.80 -0.53
N LYS A 520 13.35 -7.75 -1.20
CA LYS A 520 14.74 -7.53 -1.57
C LYS A 520 15.20 -6.14 -1.12
N PRO A 521 15.80 -6.01 0.07
CA PRO A 521 16.43 -4.77 0.48
C PRO A 521 17.70 -4.54 -0.34
N ASN A 522 17.84 -3.35 -0.90
CA ASN A 522 19.02 -2.90 -1.62
C ASN A 522 19.94 -2.09 -0.70
N GLY A 523 21.25 -2.20 -0.93
CA GLY A 523 22.29 -1.46 -0.21
C GLY A 523 22.81 -2.16 1.04
N MET A 524 22.30 -3.35 1.37
CA MET A 524 22.76 -4.13 2.51
C MET A 524 23.98 -5.01 2.16
N PRO A 525 25.00 -5.07 3.04
CA PRO A 525 26.06 -6.05 2.95
C PRO A 525 25.52 -7.49 2.96
N LEU A 526 26.22 -8.42 2.30
CA LEU A 526 25.79 -9.80 2.06
C LEU A 526 24.50 -9.97 1.23
N ASP A 527 23.98 -8.90 0.64
CA ASP A 527 22.87 -8.91 -0.33
C ASP A 527 21.67 -9.81 0.05
N PRO A 528 21.07 -9.65 1.25
CA PRO A 528 20.00 -10.52 1.70
C PRO A 528 18.72 -10.38 0.87
N TRP A 529 17.93 -11.46 0.82
CA TRP A 529 16.58 -11.47 0.28
C TRP A 529 15.73 -12.49 1.01
N MET A 530 14.41 -12.28 1.03
CA MET A 530 13.50 -13.11 1.79
C MET A 530 12.26 -13.49 0.99
N LEU A 531 11.79 -14.73 1.20
CA LEU A 531 10.48 -15.22 0.82
C LEU A 531 9.67 -15.54 2.06
N ASN A 532 8.50 -14.94 2.23
CA ASN A 532 7.56 -15.29 3.30
C ASN A 532 6.39 -16.08 2.73
N PHE A 533 6.14 -17.27 3.28
CA PHE A 533 5.08 -18.18 2.87
C PHE A 533 3.97 -18.18 3.90
N LYS A 534 2.82 -17.65 3.51
CA LYS A 534 1.59 -17.75 4.31
C LYS A 534 0.92 -19.07 4.04
N LEU A 535 0.92 -19.93 5.06
CA LEU A 535 0.40 -21.29 4.97
C LEU A 535 -1.04 -21.42 5.50
N GLY A 536 -1.62 -20.34 6.01
CA GLY A 536 -2.97 -20.28 6.55
C GLY A 536 -3.00 -20.36 8.07
N HIS A 537 -3.93 -21.13 8.63
CA HIS A 537 -4.13 -21.24 10.08
C HIS A 537 -3.50 -22.53 10.61
N PHE A 538 -2.63 -22.42 11.61
CA PHE A 538 -2.15 -23.52 12.44
C PHE A 538 -2.67 -23.33 13.86
N LEU A 539 -3.47 -24.27 14.38
CA LEU A 539 -4.05 -24.20 15.74
C LEU A 539 -4.79 -22.87 16.06
N LYS A 540 -5.62 -22.39 15.12
CA LYS A 540 -6.33 -21.08 15.16
C LYS A 540 -5.44 -19.82 15.08
N LEU A 541 -4.11 -19.96 15.00
CA LEU A 541 -3.17 -18.85 14.82
C LEU A 541 -2.66 -18.83 13.38
N ASN A 542 -2.37 -17.64 12.83
CA ASN A 542 -1.71 -17.55 11.53
C ASN A 542 -0.23 -17.89 11.72
N PHE A 543 0.22 -19.00 11.14
CA PHE A 543 1.62 -19.41 11.16
C PHE A 543 2.19 -19.35 9.75
N ASP A 544 3.22 -18.55 9.56
CA ASP A 544 3.91 -18.39 8.28
C ASP A 544 5.38 -18.81 8.40
N LEU A 545 5.95 -19.24 7.28
CA LEU A 545 7.37 -19.61 7.18
C LEU A 545 8.12 -18.58 6.35
N ALA A 546 9.17 -17.98 6.91
CA ALA A 546 10.03 -17.06 6.17
C ALA A 546 11.37 -17.73 5.82
N PHE A 547 11.67 -17.83 4.53
CA PHE A 547 12.96 -18.25 4.01
C PHE A 547 13.82 -17.02 3.71
N LEU A 548 14.90 -16.84 4.46
CA LEU A 548 15.86 -15.76 4.33
C LEU A 548 17.16 -16.31 3.73
N LYS A 549 17.68 -15.66 2.68
CA LYS A 549 18.97 -16.00 2.08
C LYS A 549 19.87 -14.79 2.06
N PHE A 550 21.16 -15.01 2.28
CA PHE A 550 22.22 -14.01 2.20
C PHE A 550 23.51 -14.64 1.66
N ASN A 551 24.47 -13.83 1.25
CA ASN A 551 25.76 -14.32 0.78
C ASN A 551 26.49 -14.98 1.94
N GLY A 552 26.72 -16.29 1.83
CA GLY A 552 27.33 -17.09 2.90
C GLY A 552 26.34 -17.87 3.76
N GLY A 553 25.03 -17.87 3.47
CA GLY A 553 24.09 -18.71 4.20
C GLY A 553 22.61 -18.52 3.88
N TRP A 554 21.78 -19.27 4.60
CA TRP A 554 20.33 -19.15 4.55
C TRP A 554 19.69 -19.64 5.85
N ASP A 555 18.53 -19.07 6.18
CA ASP A 555 17.75 -19.33 7.37
C ASP A 555 16.26 -19.53 7.02
N VAL A 556 15.60 -20.42 7.73
CA VAL A 556 14.14 -20.61 7.73
C VAL A 556 13.64 -20.23 9.09
N LEU A 557 12.67 -19.33 9.14
CA LEU A 557 12.12 -18.73 10.34
C LEU A 557 10.63 -19.05 10.45
N GLY A 558 10.17 -19.30 11.67
CA GLY A 558 8.74 -19.44 11.98
C GLY A 558 8.17 -18.11 12.44
N THR A 559 6.97 -17.76 11.98
CA THR A 559 6.34 -16.47 12.31
C THR A 559 4.88 -16.62 12.69
N PHE A 560 4.46 -15.84 13.69
CA PHE A 560 3.05 -15.65 14.03
C PHE A 560 2.63 -14.23 13.70
N GLN A 561 1.41 -14.06 13.20
CA GLN A 561 0.90 -12.75 12.82
C GLN A 561 -0.49 -12.45 13.39
N PHE A 562 -0.60 -11.24 13.93
CA PHE A 562 -1.83 -10.61 14.38
C PHE A 562 -2.00 -9.30 13.61
N ARG A 563 -3.10 -9.14 12.88
CA ARG A 563 -3.33 -7.95 12.06
C ARG A 563 -4.72 -7.37 12.29
N TYR A 564 -4.78 -6.04 12.33
CA TYR A 564 -5.99 -5.26 12.33
C TYR A 564 -5.96 -4.25 11.17
N THR A 565 -6.97 -4.27 10.30
CA THR A 565 -7.06 -3.34 9.17
C THR A 565 -8.35 -2.53 9.27
N GLN A 566 -8.23 -1.20 9.23
CA GLN A 566 -9.37 -0.30 9.12
C GLN A 566 -9.62 0.07 7.66
N PHE A 567 -10.81 -0.27 7.14
CA PHE A 567 -11.24 0.11 5.80
C PHE A 567 -11.98 1.46 5.82
N PRO A 568 -11.94 2.24 4.72
CA PRO A 568 -12.77 3.43 4.61
C PRO A 568 -14.25 3.05 4.72
N LYS A 569 -15.00 3.76 5.57
CA LYS A 569 -16.44 3.55 5.73
C LYS A 569 -17.17 3.86 4.42
N LYS A 570 -18.22 3.11 4.08
CA LYS A 570 -19.18 3.53 3.06
C LYS A 570 -19.86 4.80 3.58
N GLY A 571 -19.52 5.94 2.97
CA GLY A 571 -20.27 7.18 3.12
C GLY A 571 -21.55 7.15 2.29
#